data_AF-D0BNE7-F1
#
_entry.id   AF-D0BNE7-F1
#
_cell.length_a   1.000
_cell.length_b   1.000
_cell.length_c   1.000
_cell.angle_alpha   90.00
_cell.angle_beta   90.00
_cell.angle_gamma   90.00
#
_symmetry.space_group_name_H-M   'P 1'
#
loop_
_entity.id
_entity.type
_entity.pdbx_description
1 polymer ?
#
loop_
_entity_poly.entity_id
_entity_poly.type
_entity_poly.pdbx_seq_one_letter_code
_entity_poly.pdbx_strand_id
1 'polypeptide(L)'
;MKIEEQLKPNIEGLLLLSSPLHHDERGYFVENWRKIDLLKYGVPESFFQEKLQNNVSVSKKGTIRGMHCQGWAKLMTVASGTFRMCFIDLRLSSPTYKAVDVIDVVPGMAIFVPAGVSNGAQALTDKGILNYLVTGYYDLSVKHSGIMPLDQTLNLPWDVTGEVIISSKDQQSDSYLSIIQKIESSRKKIAVIGYTGVIGSKVFEQLQSFKQYEVDGFNRDNLSELLQQEYDCVICAAPSSEKFKTNIGLANLEEEIELLVDTIAKVKTKQFVLVSSQSALHSENRYGQVQNDVCQAVLQNHKNHSIYFMDTLYGGNLKKGFIHDLLHQQWNFVTKEQLEKNPALQSYYRPVTEQVAERVQEVPLELFEQLPPVSSLYEDKDIYQVTAIEDLVKTIIQELFDAKGMVLQIKDTVLYTGQQIKALSQKADNSKIGQYFRKNKEKSGESLL
;
A
#
# COMPACT_ATOMS: atom_id res chain seq x y z
N MET A 1 -36.81 -2.25 -3.70
CA MET A 1 -35.59 -2.91 -3.16
C MET A 1 -34.96 -2.02 -2.09
N LYS A 2 -34.39 -2.59 -1.03
CA LYS A 2 -33.63 -1.92 0.04
C LYS A 2 -32.54 -2.86 0.61
N ILE A 3 -31.60 -2.32 1.39
CA ILE A 3 -30.68 -3.15 2.19
C ILE A 3 -31.47 -3.89 3.27
N GLU A 4 -31.11 -5.14 3.51
CA GLU A 4 -31.62 -5.90 4.65
C GLU A 4 -30.87 -5.49 5.93
N GLU A 5 -31.54 -4.74 6.80
CA GLU A 5 -30.91 -4.13 7.98
C GLU A 5 -30.71 -5.14 9.12
N GLN A 6 -31.48 -6.23 9.13
CA GLN A 6 -31.45 -7.23 10.21
C GLN A 6 -30.30 -8.25 10.06
N LEU A 7 -29.73 -8.36 8.86
CA LEU A 7 -28.69 -9.32 8.52
C LEU A 7 -27.58 -8.57 7.77
N LYS A 8 -26.55 -8.17 8.51
CA LYS A 8 -25.37 -7.51 7.94
C LYS A 8 -24.28 -8.55 7.66
N PRO A 9 -23.92 -8.78 6.38
CA PRO A 9 -22.79 -9.65 6.05
C PRO A 9 -21.47 -9.09 6.60
N ASN A 10 -20.54 -9.97 6.95
CA ASN A 10 -19.21 -9.61 7.42
C ASN A 10 -18.23 -9.36 6.27
N ILE A 11 -18.43 -10.01 5.12
CA ILE A 11 -17.54 -9.91 3.97
C ILE A 11 -17.70 -8.53 3.32
N GLU A 12 -16.57 -7.83 3.13
CA GLU A 12 -16.54 -6.48 2.57
C GLU A 12 -17.15 -6.45 1.16
N GLY A 13 -18.21 -5.65 0.98
CA GLY A 13 -18.94 -5.49 -0.27
C GLY A 13 -19.97 -6.58 -0.59
N LEU A 14 -20.12 -7.62 0.26
CA LEU A 14 -21.23 -8.57 0.14
C LEU A 14 -22.51 -7.86 0.61
N LEU A 15 -23.52 -7.75 -0.25
CA LEU A 15 -24.74 -7.01 0.05
C LEU A 15 -25.94 -7.94 0.07
N LEU A 16 -26.74 -7.86 1.14
CA LEU A 16 -28.04 -8.48 1.22
C LEU A 16 -29.13 -7.42 1.01
N LEU A 17 -30.00 -7.68 0.04
CA LEU A 17 -31.05 -6.78 -0.39
C LEU A 17 -32.41 -7.48 -0.28
N SER A 18 -33.45 -6.72 0.06
CA SER A 18 -34.83 -7.20 0.09
C SER A 18 -35.77 -6.34 -0.77
N SER A 19 -36.71 -7.01 -1.42
CA SER A 19 -37.78 -6.44 -2.22
C SER A 19 -39.12 -6.99 -1.74
N PRO A 20 -40.17 -6.15 -1.67
CA PRO A 20 -41.48 -6.62 -1.27
C PRO A 20 -42.02 -7.63 -2.30
N LEU A 21 -42.60 -8.72 -1.81
CA LEU A 21 -43.42 -9.61 -2.61
C LEU A 21 -44.85 -9.09 -2.62
N HIS A 22 -45.38 -8.86 -3.82
CA HIS A 22 -46.77 -8.45 -4.02
C HIS A 22 -47.63 -9.69 -4.28
N HIS A 23 -48.42 -10.11 -3.30
CA HIS A 23 -49.24 -11.31 -3.39
C HIS A 23 -50.68 -11.01 -3.82
N ASP A 24 -51.23 -11.87 -4.68
CA ASP A 24 -52.65 -11.96 -4.99
C ASP A 24 -53.05 -13.41 -5.34
N GLU A 25 -54.30 -13.63 -5.74
CA GLU A 25 -54.84 -14.96 -6.06
C GLU A 25 -54.11 -15.69 -7.21
N ARG A 26 -53.31 -14.98 -8.02
CA ARG A 26 -52.53 -15.54 -9.13
C ARG A 26 -51.14 -16.02 -8.69
N GLY A 27 -50.68 -15.60 -7.51
CA GLY A 27 -49.34 -15.89 -6.99
C GLY A 27 -48.67 -14.66 -6.37
N TYR A 28 -47.39 -14.44 -6.69
CA TYR A 28 -46.67 -13.25 -6.28
C TYR A 28 -45.97 -12.57 -7.46
N PHE A 29 -45.83 -11.25 -7.38
CA PHE A 29 -45.03 -10.43 -8.27
C PHE A 29 -43.89 -9.74 -7.49
N VAL A 30 -42.71 -9.65 -8.10
CA VAL A 30 -41.58 -8.90 -7.54
C VAL A 30 -40.76 -8.28 -8.66
N GLU A 31 -40.34 -7.04 -8.48
CA GLU A 31 -39.23 -6.47 -9.25
C GLU A 31 -37.92 -7.13 -8.78
N ASN A 32 -37.56 -8.25 -9.41
CA ASN A 32 -36.45 -9.11 -8.97
C ASN A 32 -35.14 -8.33 -8.80
N TRP A 33 -34.85 -7.39 -9.70
CA TRP A 33 -33.83 -6.36 -9.52
C TRP A 33 -34.07 -5.19 -10.47
N ARG A 34 -33.54 -4.02 -10.10
CA ARG A 34 -33.56 -2.81 -10.93
C ARG A 34 -32.22 -2.10 -10.79
N LYS A 35 -31.54 -1.84 -11.91
CA LYS A 35 -30.17 -1.27 -11.91
C LYS A 35 -30.04 -0.05 -11.01
N ILE A 36 -30.96 0.92 -11.13
CA ILE A 36 -30.89 2.17 -10.35
C ILE A 36 -30.94 1.93 -8.83
N ASP A 37 -31.70 0.92 -8.38
CA ASP A 37 -31.76 0.58 -6.95
C ASP A 37 -30.48 -0.14 -6.51
N LEU A 38 -29.97 -1.06 -7.34
CA LEU A 38 -28.71 -1.77 -7.04
C LEU A 38 -27.55 -0.79 -6.85
N LEU A 39 -27.40 0.18 -7.76
CA LEU A 39 -26.39 1.23 -7.66
C LEU A 39 -26.58 2.08 -6.39
N LYS A 40 -27.83 2.48 -6.11
CA LYS A 40 -28.17 3.25 -4.90
C LYS A 40 -27.75 2.53 -3.62
N TYR A 41 -27.81 1.20 -3.59
CA TYR A 41 -27.48 0.39 -2.42
C TYR A 41 -26.07 -0.20 -2.44
N GLY A 42 -25.19 0.24 -3.34
CA GLY A 42 -23.76 -0.04 -3.29
C GLY A 42 -23.24 -1.11 -4.24
N VAL A 43 -24.07 -1.65 -5.14
CA VAL A 43 -23.55 -2.45 -6.27
C VAL A 43 -22.75 -1.54 -7.19
N PRO A 44 -21.50 -1.86 -7.52
CA PRO A 44 -20.66 -0.98 -8.33
C PRO A 44 -21.16 -0.89 -9.78
N GLU A 45 -21.03 0.28 -10.39
CA GLU A 45 -21.39 0.49 -11.81
C GLU A 45 -20.63 -0.47 -12.74
N SER A 46 -19.38 -0.82 -12.40
CA SER A 46 -18.56 -1.76 -13.15
C SER A 46 -19.24 -3.13 -13.34
N PHE A 47 -20.06 -3.58 -12.39
CA PHE A 47 -20.82 -4.82 -12.51
C PHE A 47 -21.68 -4.87 -13.78
N PHE A 48 -22.22 -3.72 -14.20
CA PHE A 48 -23.08 -3.61 -15.40
C PHE A 48 -22.31 -3.28 -16.68
N GLN A 49 -21.02 -3.01 -16.58
CA GLN A 49 -20.13 -2.73 -17.72
C GLN A 49 -19.41 -4.00 -18.20
N GLU A 50 -19.36 -5.03 -17.36
CA GLU A 50 -18.80 -6.34 -17.68
C GLU A 50 -19.73 -7.19 -18.58
N LYS A 51 -19.22 -8.34 -19.03
CA LYS A 51 -20.05 -9.38 -19.66
C LYS A 51 -21.10 -9.89 -18.68
N LEU A 52 -22.39 -9.76 -18.98
CA LEU A 52 -23.46 -10.24 -18.11
C LEU A 52 -24.17 -11.47 -18.68
N GLN A 53 -24.18 -12.56 -17.91
CA GLN A 53 -24.95 -13.77 -18.20
C GLN A 53 -26.02 -13.97 -17.13
N ASN A 54 -27.23 -14.35 -17.52
CA ASN A 54 -28.28 -14.78 -16.61
C ASN A 54 -28.40 -16.30 -16.62
N ASN A 55 -28.41 -16.91 -15.44
CA ASN A 55 -28.51 -18.34 -15.25
C ASN A 55 -29.66 -18.67 -14.30
N VAL A 56 -30.30 -19.81 -14.54
CA VAL A 56 -31.37 -20.36 -13.71
C VAL A 56 -31.04 -21.80 -13.37
N SER A 57 -31.28 -22.20 -12.13
CA SER A 57 -31.17 -23.59 -11.71
C SER A 57 -32.38 -24.01 -10.89
N VAL A 58 -32.81 -25.24 -11.11
CA VAL A 58 -33.83 -25.91 -10.30
C VAL A 58 -33.15 -27.03 -9.52
N SER A 59 -33.43 -27.12 -8.22
CA SER A 59 -32.75 -28.02 -7.31
C SER A 59 -33.76 -28.80 -6.47
N LYS A 60 -33.48 -30.09 -6.25
CA LYS A 60 -34.17 -30.90 -5.24
C LYS A 60 -33.69 -30.49 -3.85
N LYS A 61 -34.48 -30.74 -2.81
CA LYS A 61 -34.04 -30.58 -1.41
C LYS A 61 -32.72 -31.34 -1.19
N GLY A 62 -31.79 -30.74 -0.46
CA GLY A 62 -30.48 -31.31 -0.15
C GLY A 62 -29.43 -31.13 -1.25
N THR A 63 -29.79 -30.60 -2.42
CA THR A 63 -28.83 -30.32 -3.49
C THR A 63 -27.90 -29.17 -3.09
N ILE A 64 -26.59 -29.39 -3.13
CA ILE A 64 -25.55 -28.37 -2.95
C ILE A 64 -24.87 -28.11 -4.30
N ARG A 65 -24.75 -26.84 -4.67
CA ARG A 65 -23.98 -26.36 -5.83
C ARG A 65 -22.91 -25.40 -5.34
N GLY A 66 -21.64 -25.64 -5.64
CA GLY A 66 -20.53 -24.85 -5.12
C GLY A 66 -19.39 -25.72 -4.63
N MET A 67 -18.42 -25.19 -3.88
CA MET A 67 -18.17 -23.76 -3.66
C MET A 67 -17.38 -23.20 -4.85
N HIS A 68 -17.98 -22.31 -5.65
CA HIS A 68 -17.38 -21.87 -6.92
C HIS A 68 -16.48 -20.65 -6.73
N CYS A 69 -15.25 -20.69 -7.26
CA CYS A 69 -14.22 -19.67 -7.07
C CYS A 69 -13.90 -18.91 -8.37
N GLN A 70 -14.90 -18.66 -9.21
CA GLN A 70 -14.73 -18.21 -10.61
C GLN A 70 -14.28 -16.75 -10.78
N GLY A 71 -13.91 -16.06 -9.69
CA GLY A 71 -13.46 -14.67 -9.72
C GLY A 71 -14.52 -13.64 -10.17
N TRP A 72 -15.70 -14.08 -10.62
CA TRP A 72 -16.76 -13.21 -11.13
C TRP A 72 -17.67 -12.69 -10.02
N ALA A 73 -18.17 -11.47 -10.19
CA ALA A 73 -19.24 -10.94 -9.35
C ALA A 73 -20.59 -11.57 -9.76
N LYS A 74 -21.49 -11.74 -8.79
CA LYS A 74 -22.81 -12.34 -9.00
C LYS A 74 -23.91 -11.52 -8.33
N LEU A 75 -25.10 -11.51 -8.92
CA LEU A 75 -26.33 -11.09 -8.24
C LEU A 75 -27.25 -12.31 -8.18
N MET A 76 -27.41 -12.88 -6.99
CA MET A 76 -28.14 -14.14 -6.78
C MET A 76 -29.50 -13.87 -6.14
N THR A 77 -30.58 -14.42 -6.69
CA THR A 77 -31.94 -14.28 -6.17
C THR A 77 -32.68 -15.61 -6.18
N VAL A 78 -33.64 -15.79 -5.28
CA VAL A 78 -34.45 -17.00 -5.18
C VAL A 78 -35.83 -16.73 -5.74
N ALA A 79 -36.28 -17.52 -6.72
CA ALA A 79 -37.66 -17.46 -7.22
C ALA A 79 -38.59 -18.47 -6.54
N SER A 80 -38.06 -19.51 -5.91
CA SER A 80 -38.88 -20.46 -5.17
C SER A 80 -38.05 -21.21 -4.14
N GLY A 81 -38.66 -21.51 -3.00
CA GLY A 81 -38.03 -22.29 -1.94
C GLY A 81 -37.07 -21.49 -1.06
N THR A 82 -36.24 -22.21 -0.32
CA THR A 82 -35.21 -21.62 0.54
C THR A 82 -33.85 -22.17 0.17
N PHE A 83 -32.84 -21.30 0.08
CA PHE A 83 -31.46 -21.69 -0.15
C PHE A 83 -30.58 -21.22 0.99
N ARG A 84 -29.86 -22.15 1.63
CA ARG A 84 -28.70 -21.78 2.45
C ARG A 84 -27.55 -21.44 1.54
N MET A 85 -27.07 -20.21 1.58
CA MET A 85 -25.94 -19.75 0.78
C MET A 85 -24.74 -19.50 1.69
N CYS A 86 -23.59 -20.03 1.28
CA CYS A 86 -22.32 -19.82 1.95
C CYS A 86 -21.41 -18.98 1.05
N PHE A 87 -20.64 -18.07 1.66
CA PHE A 87 -19.70 -17.19 0.98
C PHE A 87 -18.35 -17.20 1.69
N ILE A 88 -17.26 -17.15 0.94
CA ILE A 88 -15.89 -17.11 1.51
C ILE A 88 -15.12 -16.02 0.79
N ASP A 89 -14.55 -15.08 1.53
CA ASP A 89 -13.71 -14.04 0.95
C ASP A 89 -12.31 -14.57 0.61
N LEU A 90 -12.02 -14.73 -0.67
CA LEU A 90 -10.72 -15.23 -1.15
C LEU A 90 -9.79 -14.12 -1.63
N ARG A 91 -10.15 -12.85 -1.44
CA ARG A 91 -9.37 -11.69 -1.92
C ARG A 91 -8.29 -11.33 -0.91
N LEU A 92 -7.01 -11.49 -1.26
CA LEU A 92 -5.88 -11.12 -0.39
C LEU A 92 -5.94 -9.66 0.06
N SER A 93 -6.34 -8.74 -0.81
CA SER A 93 -6.44 -7.32 -0.50
C SER A 93 -7.65 -6.94 0.33
N SER A 94 -8.59 -7.87 0.57
CA SER A 94 -9.77 -7.59 1.36
C SER A 94 -9.44 -7.53 2.87
N PRO A 95 -9.97 -6.54 3.61
CA PRO A 95 -9.84 -6.53 5.08
C PRO A 95 -10.47 -7.77 5.71
N THR A 96 -11.47 -8.35 5.06
CA THR A 96 -12.23 -9.52 5.50
C THR A 96 -11.75 -10.82 4.83
N TYR A 97 -10.53 -10.86 4.30
CA TYR A 97 -9.95 -12.08 3.71
C TYR A 97 -10.09 -13.28 4.65
N LYS A 98 -10.59 -14.41 4.12
CA LYS A 98 -10.96 -15.66 4.82
C LYS A 98 -12.22 -15.58 5.69
N ALA A 99 -12.91 -14.44 5.75
CA ALA A 99 -14.21 -14.38 6.41
C ALA A 99 -15.23 -15.25 5.67
N VAL A 100 -16.18 -15.79 6.44
CA VAL A 100 -17.25 -16.65 5.96
C VAL A 100 -18.58 -16.04 6.39
N ASP A 101 -19.51 -15.94 5.44
CA ASP A 101 -20.91 -15.60 5.73
C ASP A 101 -21.81 -16.75 5.28
N VAL A 102 -22.85 -17.01 6.07
CA VAL A 102 -23.88 -18.01 5.79
C VAL A 102 -25.23 -17.35 5.93
N ILE A 103 -26.04 -17.41 4.88
CA ILE A 103 -27.31 -16.68 4.79
C ILE A 103 -28.35 -17.60 4.17
N ASP A 104 -29.48 -17.79 4.85
CA ASP A 104 -30.65 -18.43 4.27
C ASP A 104 -31.44 -17.39 3.46
N VAL A 105 -31.64 -17.67 2.17
CA VAL A 105 -32.23 -16.76 1.19
C VAL A 105 -33.55 -17.33 0.68
N VAL A 106 -34.57 -16.48 0.65
CA VAL A 106 -35.94 -16.81 0.21
C VAL A 106 -36.42 -15.84 -0.87
N PRO A 107 -37.57 -16.06 -1.53
CA PRO A 107 -38.11 -15.12 -2.49
C PRO A 107 -38.23 -13.71 -1.93
N GLY A 108 -37.90 -12.72 -2.76
CA GLY A 108 -37.83 -11.32 -2.37
C GLY A 108 -36.45 -10.89 -1.84
N MET A 109 -35.53 -11.83 -1.59
CA MET A 109 -34.15 -11.52 -1.23
C MET A 109 -33.20 -11.63 -2.43
N ALA A 110 -32.20 -10.75 -2.46
CA ALA A 110 -31.11 -10.77 -3.42
C ALA A 110 -29.76 -10.60 -2.71
N ILE A 111 -28.74 -11.33 -3.16
CA ILE A 111 -27.37 -11.18 -2.67
C ILE A 111 -26.48 -10.72 -3.81
N PHE A 112 -25.82 -9.58 -3.64
CA PHE A 112 -24.71 -9.19 -4.50
C PHE A 112 -23.41 -9.73 -3.91
N VAL A 113 -22.72 -10.56 -4.69
CA VAL A 113 -21.47 -11.23 -4.36
C VAL A 113 -20.34 -10.55 -5.14
N PRO A 114 -19.38 -9.90 -4.47
CA PRO A 114 -18.22 -9.31 -5.13
C PRO A 114 -17.36 -10.34 -5.89
N ALA A 115 -16.71 -9.87 -6.96
CA ALA A 115 -15.68 -10.62 -7.66
C ALA A 115 -14.60 -11.12 -6.68
N GLY A 116 -14.24 -12.40 -6.77
CA GLY A 116 -13.26 -13.03 -5.88
C GLY A 116 -13.83 -13.57 -4.54
N VAL A 117 -15.13 -13.43 -4.28
CA VAL A 117 -15.80 -14.13 -3.18
C VAL A 117 -16.31 -15.48 -3.71
N SER A 118 -15.91 -16.58 -3.08
CA SER A 118 -16.42 -17.91 -3.40
C SER A 118 -17.84 -18.06 -2.90
N ASN A 119 -18.69 -18.78 -3.63
CA ASN A 119 -20.10 -18.94 -3.28
C ASN A 119 -20.61 -20.37 -3.51
N GLY A 120 -21.52 -20.81 -2.66
CA GLY A 120 -22.26 -22.06 -2.83
C GLY A 120 -23.66 -21.96 -2.24
N ALA A 121 -24.57 -22.81 -2.70
CA ALA A 121 -25.96 -22.79 -2.30
C ALA A 121 -26.51 -24.21 -2.12
N GLN A 122 -27.19 -24.44 -1.00
CA GLN A 122 -27.94 -25.66 -0.70
C GLN A 122 -29.44 -25.38 -0.75
N ALA A 123 -30.19 -26.12 -1.56
CA ALA A 123 -31.64 -26.07 -1.53
C ALA A 123 -32.19 -26.76 -0.28
N LEU A 124 -32.87 -26.02 0.60
CA LEU A 124 -33.49 -26.56 1.83
C LEU A 124 -34.91 -27.08 1.59
N THR A 125 -35.48 -26.78 0.42
CA THR A 125 -36.82 -27.20 -0.01
C THR A 125 -36.76 -27.88 -1.37
N ASP A 126 -37.78 -28.67 -1.70
CA ASP A 126 -37.89 -29.24 -3.04
C ASP A 126 -38.29 -28.19 -4.07
N LYS A 127 -37.93 -28.41 -5.34
CA LYS A 127 -38.17 -27.49 -6.47
C LYS A 127 -37.70 -26.05 -6.17
N GLY A 128 -36.58 -25.91 -5.46
CA GLY A 128 -35.95 -24.62 -5.23
C GLY A 128 -35.45 -24.03 -6.55
N ILE A 129 -35.75 -22.76 -6.82
CA ILE A 129 -35.32 -22.05 -8.03
C ILE A 129 -34.39 -20.91 -7.66
N LEU A 130 -33.13 -21.03 -8.08
CA LEU A 130 -32.09 -20.01 -7.92
C LEU A 130 -31.82 -19.36 -9.27
N ASN A 131 -31.94 -18.04 -9.32
CA ASN A 131 -31.56 -17.20 -10.47
C ASN A 131 -30.30 -16.43 -10.12
N TYR A 132 -29.42 -16.20 -11.10
CA TYR A 132 -28.31 -15.29 -10.88
C TYR A 132 -27.79 -14.64 -12.15
N LEU A 133 -27.42 -13.37 -12.01
CA LEU A 133 -26.54 -12.69 -12.96
C LEU A 133 -25.08 -12.96 -12.57
N VAL A 134 -24.21 -13.06 -13.57
CA VAL A 134 -22.76 -13.23 -13.36
C VAL A 134 -21.96 -12.41 -14.38
N THR A 135 -20.85 -11.81 -13.93
CA THR A 135 -19.98 -10.95 -14.75
C THR A 135 -19.01 -11.72 -15.65
N GLY A 136 -19.44 -12.85 -16.22
CA GLY A 136 -18.61 -13.70 -17.06
C GLY A 136 -19.45 -14.68 -17.87
N TYR A 137 -18.96 -15.04 -19.06
CA TYR A 137 -19.58 -16.09 -19.86
C TYR A 137 -19.02 -17.44 -19.46
N TYR A 138 -19.93 -18.38 -19.20
CA TYR A 138 -19.54 -19.74 -18.85
C TYR A 138 -18.91 -20.43 -20.06
N ASP A 139 -17.72 -20.99 -19.83
CA ASP A 139 -16.99 -21.79 -20.81
C ASP A 139 -16.73 -23.18 -20.24
N LEU A 140 -17.23 -24.20 -20.94
CA LEU A 140 -17.06 -25.60 -20.58
C LEU A 140 -15.63 -26.10 -20.80
N SER A 141 -14.86 -25.46 -21.69
CA SER A 141 -13.48 -25.84 -22.00
C SER A 141 -12.49 -25.43 -20.92
N VAL A 142 -12.89 -24.50 -20.04
CA VAL A 142 -12.05 -23.97 -18.96
C VAL A 142 -12.32 -24.75 -17.68
N LYS A 143 -11.24 -25.21 -17.03
CA LYS A 143 -11.34 -25.74 -15.66
C LYS A 143 -11.61 -24.58 -14.70
N HIS A 144 -12.80 -24.56 -14.14
CA HIS A 144 -13.18 -23.58 -13.12
C HIS A 144 -12.72 -24.05 -11.73
N SER A 145 -12.02 -23.19 -10.99
CA SER A 145 -11.63 -23.48 -9.61
C SER A 145 -12.85 -23.54 -8.68
N GLY A 146 -12.79 -24.44 -7.73
CA GLY A 146 -13.81 -24.62 -6.70
C GLY A 146 -13.23 -25.24 -5.44
N ILE A 147 -13.96 -25.09 -4.34
CA ILE A 147 -13.70 -25.77 -3.07
C ILE A 147 -14.76 -26.87 -2.91
N MET A 148 -14.35 -28.06 -2.49
CA MET A 148 -15.26 -29.17 -2.22
C MET A 148 -16.27 -28.75 -1.11
N PRO A 149 -17.60 -28.80 -1.35
CA PRO A 149 -18.58 -28.26 -0.41
C PRO A 149 -18.54 -28.83 1.00
N LEU A 150 -18.25 -30.12 1.12
CA LEU A 150 -18.19 -30.88 2.37
C LEU A 150 -16.75 -30.97 2.91
N ASP A 151 -15.87 -30.04 2.51
CA ASP A 151 -14.52 -29.96 3.05
C ASP A 151 -14.56 -29.76 4.57
N GLN A 152 -13.99 -30.73 5.29
CA GLN A 152 -13.99 -30.78 6.75
C GLN A 152 -13.14 -29.66 7.39
N THR A 153 -12.18 -29.09 6.66
CA THR A 153 -11.34 -27.98 7.15
C THR A 153 -12.10 -26.66 7.22
N LEU A 154 -13.14 -26.50 6.40
CA LEU A 154 -14.00 -25.32 6.41
C LEU A 154 -15.27 -25.52 7.25
N ASN A 155 -15.77 -26.77 7.30
CA ASN A 155 -16.91 -27.20 8.10
C ASN A 155 -18.14 -26.26 7.98
N LEU A 156 -18.51 -25.94 6.73
CA LEU A 156 -19.67 -25.09 6.45
C LEU A 156 -20.96 -25.75 6.98
N PRO A 157 -21.92 -24.96 7.53
CA PRO A 157 -23.11 -25.47 8.21
C PRO A 157 -24.22 -25.87 7.23
N TRP A 158 -23.91 -26.76 6.29
CA TRP A 158 -24.89 -27.39 5.42
C TRP A 158 -25.85 -28.27 6.24
N ASP A 159 -27.12 -28.32 5.85
CA ASP A 159 -28.07 -29.29 6.38
C ASP A 159 -27.78 -30.67 5.79
N VAL A 160 -27.02 -31.49 6.53
CA VAL A 160 -26.63 -32.85 6.14
C VAL A 160 -27.47 -33.92 6.83
N THR A 161 -28.61 -33.54 7.42
CA THR A 161 -29.50 -34.47 8.13
C THR A 161 -30.26 -35.41 7.19
N GLY A 162 -30.39 -35.01 5.92
CA GLY A 162 -31.06 -35.78 4.86
C GLY A 162 -30.14 -36.20 3.72
N GLU A 163 -30.73 -36.56 2.58
CA GLU A 163 -29.99 -36.86 1.35
C GLU A 163 -29.25 -35.61 0.85
N VAL A 164 -27.93 -35.73 0.69
CA VAL A 164 -27.07 -34.66 0.14
C VAL A 164 -26.75 -34.98 -1.31
N ILE A 165 -27.10 -34.06 -2.21
CA ILE A 165 -26.90 -34.25 -3.66
C ILE A 165 -25.85 -33.24 -4.14
N ILE A 166 -24.71 -33.73 -4.62
CA ILE A 166 -23.60 -32.91 -5.12
C ILE A 166 -23.17 -33.45 -6.47
N SER A 167 -22.86 -32.57 -7.42
CA SER A 167 -22.36 -32.98 -8.74
C SER A 167 -20.98 -33.65 -8.62
N SER A 168 -20.65 -34.57 -9.53
CA SER A 168 -19.31 -35.17 -9.56
C SER A 168 -18.20 -34.12 -9.73
N LYS A 169 -18.47 -33.03 -10.46
CA LYS A 169 -17.54 -31.90 -10.63
C LYS A 169 -17.25 -31.20 -9.30
N ASP A 170 -18.28 -30.89 -8.52
CA ASP A 170 -18.12 -30.19 -7.25
C ASP A 170 -17.48 -31.11 -6.19
N GLN A 171 -17.76 -32.43 -6.22
CA GLN A 171 -17.10 -33.42 -5.36
C GLN A 171 -15.58 -33.54 -5.63
N GLN A 172 -15.15 -33.31 -6.87
CA GLN A 172 -13.75 -33.36 -7.31
C GLN A 172 -13.04 -32.00 -7.21
N SER A 173 -13.68 -31.00 -6.61
CA SER A 173 -13.05 -29.69 -6.35
C SER A 173 -11.92 -29.81 -5.32
N ASP A 174 -11.04 -28.81 -5.29
CA ASP A 174 -9.90 -28.80 -4.38
C ASP A 174 -10.35 -28.60 -2.92
N SER A 175 -9.46 -28.90 -1.97
CA SER A 175 -9.72 -28.53 -0.58
C SER A 175 -9.57 -27.02 -0.36
N TYR A 176 -10.22 -26.49 0.68
CA TYR A 176 -10.10 -25.11 1.12
C TYR A 176 -8.64 -24.75 1.37
N LEU A 177 -7.90 -25.59 2.10
CA LEU A 177 -6.48 -25.36 2.37
C LEU A 177 -5.64 -25.33 1.09
N SER A 178 -5.94 -26.18 0.09
CA SER A 178 -5.25 -26.16 -1.20
C SER A 178 -5.52 -24.85 -1.96
N ILE A 179 -6.77 -24.37 -1.96
CA ILE A 179 -7.13 -23.10 -2.59
C ILE A 179 -6.45 -21.92 -1.88
N ILE A 180 -6.47 -21.89 -0.55
CA ILE A 180 -5.77 -20.87 0.23
C ILE A 180 -4.27 -20.92 -0.07
N GLN A 181 -3.63 -22.09 -0.08
CA GLN A 181 -2.21 -22.19 -0.41
C GLN A 181 -1.89 -21.61 -1.79
N LYS A 182 -2.71 -21.88 -2.81
CA LYS A 182 -2.56 -21.30 -4.15
C LYS A 182 -2.67 -19.78 -4.13
N ILE A 183 -3.64 -19.24 -3.38
CA ILE A 183 -3.82 -17.79 -3.22
C ILE A 183 -2.62 -17.19 -2.50
N GLU A 184 -2.19 -17.75 -1.37
CA GLU A 184 -1.05 -17.25 -0.60
C GLU A 184 0.26 -17.29 -1.41
N SER A 185 0.46 -18.34 -2.24
CA SER A 185 1.62 -18.42 -3.15
C SER A 185 1.57 -17.41 -4.30
N SER A 186 0.45 -16.73 -4.51
CA SER A 186 0.29 -15.70 -5.55
C SER A 186 0.53 -14.27 -5.04
N ARG A 187 0.86 -14.10 -3.76
CA ARG A 187 1.26 -12.80 -3.21
C ARG A 187 2.41 -12.23 -4.02
N LYS A 188 2.36 -10.91 -4.25
CA LYS A 188 3.44 -10.25 -5.00
C LYS A 188 4.63 -10.04 -4.08
N LYS A 189 5.82 -10.37 -4.56
CA LYS A 189 7.07 -10.22 -3.81
C LYS A 189 7.64 -8.83 -4.02
N ILE A 190 7.91 -8.10 -2.94
CA ILE A 190 8.42 -6.73 -2.95
C ILE A 190 9.70 -6.66 -2.13
N ALA A 191 10.77 -6.11 -2.70
CA ALA A 191 12.00 -5.82 -1.98
C ALA A 191 12.10 -4.33 -1.65
N VAL A 192 12.57 -3.99 -0.44
CA VAL A 192 12.86 -2.61 -0.04
C VAL A 192 14.33 -2.48 0.36
N ILE A 193 15.14 -1.87 -0.49
CA ILE A 193 16.54 -1.51 -0.21
C ILE A 193 16.58 -0.21 0.56
N GLY A 194 17.31 -0.20 1.68
CA GLY A 194 17.34 0.91 2.63
C GLY A 194 16.15 0.91 3.59
N TYR A 195 15.56 -0.25 3.90
CA TYR A 195 14.37 -0.37 4.75
C TYR A 195 14.56 0.17 6.18
N THR A 196 15.79 0.33 6.66
CA THR A 196 16.08 0.94 7.97
C THR A 196 16.20 2.46 7.91
N GLY A 197 16.22 3.06 6.71
CA GLY A 197 16.28 4.50 6.49
C GLY A 197 14.93 5.20 6.68
N VAL A 198 14.93 6.53 6.74
CA VAL A 198 13.73 7.34 7.05
C VAL A 198 12.55 7.11 6.10
N ILE A 199 12.82 6.99 4.81
CA ILE A 199 11.80 6.76 3.78
C ILE A 199 11.52 5.25 3.67
N GLY A 200 12.60 4.45 3.59
CA GLY A 200 12.51 3.01 3.42
C GLY A 200 11.73 2.32 4.54
N SER A 201 11.87 2.74 5.80
CA SER A 201 11.15 2.14 6.92
C SER A 201 9.64 2.37 6.82
N LYS A 202 9.21 3.58 6.47
CA LYS A 202 7.79 3.89 6.28
C LYS A 202 7.19 3.13 5.10
N VAL A 203 7.92 3.02 3.98
CA VAL A 203 7.52 2.20 2.84
C VAL A 203 7.38 0.74 3.26
N PHE A 204 8.38 0.21 3.96
CA PHE A 204 8.41 -1.17 4.41
C PHE A 204 7.25 -1.51 5.36
N GLU A 205 7.05 -0.71 6.41
CA GLU A 205 5.95 -0.87 7.38
C GLU A 205 4.57 -0.84 6.69
N GLN A 206 4.37 0.12 5.78
CA GLN A 206 3.09 0.24 5.10
C GLN A 206 2.87 -0.93 4.12
N LEU A 207 3.89 -1.40 3.42
CA LEU A 207 3.77 -2.56 2.54
C LEU A 207 3.48 -3.85 3.32
N GLN A 208 4.11 -4.06 4.48
CA GLN A 208 3.86 -5.21 5.35
C GLN A 208 2.42 -5.27 5.86
N SER A 209 1.73 -4.13 5.96
CA SER A 209 0.32 -4.08 6.36
C SER A 209 -0.63 -4.67 5.29
N PHE A 210 -0.17 -4.80 4.05
CA PHE A 210 -0.97 -5.33 2.95
C PHE A 210 -0.75 -6.84 2.77
N LYS A 211 -1.79 -7.63 3.06
CA LYS A 211 -1.76 -9.10 2.97
C LYS A 211 -1.46 -9.62 1.56
N GLN A 212 -1.70 -8.83 0.50
CA GLN A 212 -1.40 -9.23 -0.87
C GLN A 212 0.10 -9.18 -1.23
N TYR A 213 0.95 -8.66 -0.34
CA TYR A 213 2.38 -8.55 -0.55
C TYR A 213 3.15 -9.47 0.41
N GLU A 214 4.27 -9.97 -0.08
CA GLU A 214 5.37 -10.53 0.69
C GLU A 214 6.52 -9.52 0.56
N VAL A 215 7.04 -9.02 1.69
CA VAL A 215 7.92 -7.85 1.69
C VAL A 215 9.23 -8.16 2.40
N ASP A 216 10.32 -8.06 1.65
CA ASP A 216 11.68 -8.32 2.14
C ASP A 216 12.47 -7.01 2.27
N GLY A 217 13.21 -6.89 3.37
CA GLY A 217 13.97 -5.68 3.71
C GLY A 217 15.47 -5.89 3.56
N PHE A 218 16.13 -4.99 2.82
CA PHE A 218 17.56 -5.04 2.57
C PHE A 218 18.27 -3.78 3.07
N ASN A 219 19.38 -3.96 3.77
CA ASN A 219 20.29 -2.90 4.19
C ASN A 219 21.72 -3.30 3.77
N ARG A 220 22.74 -2.57 4.24
CA ARG A 220 24.14 -2.83 3.88
C ARG A 220 24.62 -4.24 4.27
N ASP A 221 24.05 -4.83 5.33
CA ASP A 221 24.54 -6.07 5.94
C ASP A 221 24.04 -7.32 5.19
N ASN A 222 22.89 -7.23 4.52
CA ASN A 222 22.24 -8.35 3.84
C ASN A 222 21.93 -8.08 2.35
N LEU A 223 22.50 -7.02 1.76
CA LEU A 223 22.16 -6.59 0.40
C LEU A 223 22.37 -7.70 -0.66
N SER A 224 23.38 -8.54 -0.47
CA SER A 224 23.69 -9.65 -1.39
C SER A 224 22.60 -10.72 -1.44
N GLU A 225 21.76 -10.85 -0.39
CA GLU A 225 20.63 -11.78 -0.35
C GLU A 225 19.53 -11.40 -1.34
N LEU A 226 19.46 -10.12 -1.75
CA LEU A 226 18.51 -9.63 -2.74
C LEU A 226 18.58 -10.41 -4.06
N LEU A 227 19.75 -10.93 -4.43
CA LEU A 227 19.98 -11.65 -5.68
C LEU A 227 19.51 -13.12 -5.67
N GLN A 228 19.07 -13.62 -4.52
CA GLN A 228 18.66 -15.03 -4.36
C GLN A 228 17.29 -15.35 -4.97
N GLN A 229 16.47 -14.33 -5.25
CA GLN A 229 15.14 -14.51 -5.84
C GLN A 229 14.72 -13.35 -6.74
N GLU A 230 13.64 -13.54 -7.49
CA GLU A 230 13.04 -12.52 -8.35
C GLU A 230 11.88 -11.82 -7.63
N TYR A 231 11.73 -10.52 -7.87
CA TYR A 231 10.70 -9.69 -7.23
C TYR A 231 9.73 -9.09 -8.24
N ASP A 232 8.46 -8.97 -7.88
CA ASP A 232 7.49 -8.20 -8.68
C ASP A 232 7.81 -6.71 -8.67
N CYS A 233 8.37 -6.18 -7.58
CA CYS A 233 8.89 -4.82 -7.51
C CYS A 233 10.08 -4.73 -6.55
N VAL A 234 11.09 -3.93 -6.91
CA VAL A 234 12.18 -3.52 -6.02
C VAL A 234 12.06 -2.02 -5.79
N ILE A 235 12.08 -1.59 -4.52
CA ILE A 235 12.10 -0.18 -4.13
C ILE A 235 13.45 0.12 -3.49
N CYS A 236 14.18 1.09 -4.03
CA CYS A 236 15.44 1.56 -3.47
C CYS A 236 15.26 2.97 -2.88
N ALA A 237 15.45 3.07 -1.56
CA ALA A 237 15.54 4.34 -0.84
C ALA A 237 16.97 4.59 -0.29
N ALA A 238 17.94 3.87 -0.86
CA ALA A 238 19.37 3.99 -0.61
C ALA A 238 20.05 4.64 -1.83
N PRO A 239 21.26 5.22 -1.68
CA PRO A 239 22.07 5.30 -0.47
C PRO A 239 21.58 6.41 0.48
N SER A 240 22.17 6.49 1.68
CA SER A 240 21.71 7.46 2.68
C SER A 240 21.87 8.90 2.17
N SER A 241 20.90 9.75 2.49
CA SER A 241 20.93 11.17 2.09
C SER A 241 21.82 12.05 2.98
N GLU A 242 22.86 11.51 3.62
CA GLU A 242 23.76 12.25 4.51
C GLU A 242 24.77 13.10 3.70
N LYS A 243 24.24 14.08 2.96
CA LYS A 243 24.98 14.90 1.98
C LYS A 243 26.34 15.39 2.47
N PHE A 244 26.38 15.96 3.68
CA PHE A 244 27.62 16.45 4.28
C PHE A 244 28.62 15.31 4.52
N LYS A 245 28.24 14.25 5.27
CA LYS A 245 29.10 13.10 5.58
C LYS A 245 29.60 12.40 4.32
N THR A 246 28.76 12.29 3.29
CA THR A 246 29.15 11.73 1.99
C THR A 246 30.20 12.58 1.29
N ASN A 247 30.02 13.91 1.26
CA ASN A 247 30.98 14.80 0.61
C ASN A 247 32.37 14.78 1.27
N ILE A 248 32.44 14.51 2.58
CA ILE A 248 33.70 14.35 3.31
C ILE A 248 34.18 12.89 3.45
N GLY A 249 33.46 11.94 2.83
CA GLY A 249 33.85 10.53 2.77
C GLY A 249 33.62 9.69 4.03
N LEU A 250 32.80 10.16 4.97
CA LEU A 250 32.46 9.43 6.20
C LEU A 250 31.17 8.60 6.09
N ALA A 251 30.44 8.74 4.99
CA ALA A 251 29.25 7.94 4.68
C ALA A 251 29.26 7.61 3.19
N ASN A 252 28.60 6.51 2.80
CA ASN A 252 28.58 6.02 1.43
C ASN A 252 30.02 5.75 0.95
N LEU A 253 30.67 4.79 1.61
CA LEU A 253 32.00 4.33 1.22
C LEU A 253 31.95 3.76 -0.20
N GLU A 254 33.05 3.87 -0.93
CA GLU A 254 33.11 3.48 -2.35
C GLU A 254 32.70 2.01 -2.55
N GLU A 255 33.26 1.11 -1.74
CA GLU A 255 32.91 -0.32 -1.75
C GLU A 255 31.42 -0.59 -1.49
N GLU A 256 30.78 0.19 -0.59
CA GLU A 256 29.34 0.06 -0.30
C GLU A 256 28.48 0.50 -1.49
N ILE A 257 28.91 1.55 -2.19
CA ILE A 257 28.20 2.07 -3.36
C ILE A 257 28.41 1.19 -4.57
N GLU A 258 29.62 0.67 -4.80
CA GLU A 258 29.90 -0.32 -5.84
C GLU A 258 29.03 -1.56 -5.65
N LEU A 259 28.95 -2.09 -4.42
CA LEU A 259 28.07 -3.22 -4.11
C LEU A 259 26.60 -2.90 -4.39
N LEU A 260 26.14 -1.70 -4.02
CA LEU A 260 24.76 -1.28 -4.29
C LEU A 260 24.47 -1.18 -5.79
N VAL A 261 25.34 -0.52 -6.55
CA VAL A 261 25.22 -0.36 -8.01
C VAL A 261 25.23 -1.72 -8.70
N ASP A 262 26.17 -2.60 -8.34
CA ASP A 262 26.26 -3.96 -8.88
C ASP A 262 25.01 -4.79 -8.56
N THR A 263 24.51 -4.69 -7.33
CA THR A 263 23.28 -5.38 -6.91
C THR A 263 22.07 -4.86 -7.68
N ILE A 264 21.95 -3.54 -7.85
CA ILE A 264 20.88 -2.92 -8.66
C ILE A 264 20.96 -3.41 -10.10
N ALA A 265 22.15 -3.48 -10.69
CA ALA A 265 22.31 -3.96 -12.06
C ALA A 265 21.89 -5.44 -12.23
N LYS A 266 22.11 -6.27 -11.21
CA LYS A 266 21.89 -7.73 -11.26
C LYS A 266 20.53 -8.19 -10.76
N VAL A 267 19.87 -7.42 -9.89
CA VAL A 267 18.58 -7.85 -9.31
C VAL A 267 17.53 -8.01 -10.40
N LYS A 268 16.77 -9.10 -10.32
CA LYS A 268 15.70 -9.36 -11.27
C LYS A 268 14.38 -8.86 -10.73
N THR A 269 13.79 -7.90 -11.45
CA THR A 269 12.47 -7.39 -11.10
C THR A 269 11.65 -6.97 -12.31
N LYS A 270 10.33 -7.02 -12.17
CA LYS A 270 9.39 -6.54 -13.20
C LYS A 270 9.23 -5.03 -13.21
N GLN A 271 9.48 -4.39 -12.06
CA GLN A 271 9.37 -2.94 -11.84
C GLN A 271 10.41 -2.49 -10.82
N PHE A 272 11.11 -1.39 -11.12
CA PHE A 272 12.07 -0.79 -10.21
C PHE A 272 11.64 0.61 -9.78
N VAL A 273 11.59 0.89 -8.48
CA VAL A 273 11.32 2.22 -7.94
C VAL A 273 12.57 2.73 -7.23
N LEU A 274 13.02 3.94 -7.56
CA LEU A 274 14.14 4.60 -6.90
C LEU A 274 13.68 5.93 -6.30
N VAL A 275 14.03 6.19 -5.05
CA VAL A 275 13.95 7.52 -4.45
C VAL A 275 15.35 8.10 -4.41
N SER A 276 15.60 9.15 -5.18
CA SER A 276 16.92 9.78 -5.32
C SER A 276 16.84 11.28 -5.06
N SER A 277 18.01 11.91 -4.87
CA SER A 277 18.10 13.36 -4.75
C SER A 277 18.13 14.03 -6.12
N GLN A 278 17.55 15.23 -6.26
CA GLN A 278 17.79 16.08 -7.44
C GLN A 278 19.29 16.36 -7.69
N SER A 279 20.15 16.25 -6.66
CA SER A 279 21.60 16.38 -6.82
C SER A 279 22.19 15.36 -7.80
N ALA A 280 21.53 14.22 -8.01
CA ALA A 280 21.92 13.20 -9.00
C ALA A 280 21.94 13.74 -10.44
N LEU A 281 21.19 14.81 -10.73
CA LEU A 281 21.04 15.31 -12.10
C LEU A 281 22.12 16.32 -12.49
N HIS A 282 22.67 17.06 -11.52
CA HIS A 282 23.42 18.29 -11.82
C HIS A 282 24.62 18.56 -10.90
N SER A 283 24.86 17.76 -9.85
CA SER A 283 25.89 18.08 -8.86
C SER A 283 27.20 17.36 -9.12
N GLU A 284 28.31 18.11 -9.15
CA GLU A 284 29.67 17.60 -9.33
C GLU A 284 30.35 17.15 -8.02
N ASN A 285 29.69 17.33 -6.87
CA ASN A 285 30.24 16.85 -5.60
C ASN A 285 30.04 15.33 -5.44
N ARG A 286 30.81 14.71 -4.54
CA ARG A 286 30.77 13.26 -4.29
C ARG A 286 29.36 12.75 -3.98
N TYR A 287 28.55 13.50 -3.20
CA TYR A 287 27.17 13.12 -2.93
C TYR A 287 26.31 13.04 -4.21
N GLY A 288 26.44 14.03 -5.10
CA GLY A 288 25.80 14.06 -6.41
C GLY A 288 26.21 12.88 -7.28
N GLN A 289 27.52 12.61 -7.34
CA GLN A 289 28.08 11.47 -8.08
C GLN A 289 27.52 10.14 -7.60
N VAL A 290 27.57 9.87 -6.28
CA VAL A 290 27.01 8.65 -5.69
C VAL A 290 25.53 8.45 -6.03
N GLN A 291 24.73 9.53 -5.96
CA GLN A 291 23.31 9.46 -6.32
C GLN A 291 23.11 9.26 -7.82
N ASN A 292 23.98 9.85 -8.65
CA ASN A 292 23.98 9.66 -10.10
C ASN A 292 24.32 8.21 -10.47
N ASP A 293 25.35 7.61 -9.88
CA ASP A 293 25.77 6.23 -10.17
C ASP A 293 24.63 5.24 -9.92
N VAL A 294 23.93 5.39 -8.80
CA VAL A 294 22.76 4.59 -8.44
C VAL A 294 21.60 4.84 -9.41
N CYS A 295 21.37 6.10 -9.81
CA CYS A 295 20.37 6.44 -10.83
C CYS A 295 20.69 5.81 -12.19
N GLN A 296 21.96 5.87 -12.62
CA GLN A 296 22.41 5.28 -13.88
C GLN A 296 22.27 3.77 -13.87
N ALA A 297 22.59 3.11 -12.76
CA ALA A 297 22.40 1.68 -12.59
C ALA A 297 20.94 1.27 -12.84
N VAL A 298 19.98 2.05 -12.34
CA VAL A 298 18.55 1.81 -12.60
C VAL A 298 18.19 2.05 -14.07
N LEU A 299 18.56 3.21 -14.62
CA LEU A 299 18.23 3.59 -16.00
C LEU A 299 18.78 2.61 -17.05
N GLN A 300 19.98 2.06 -16.82
CA GLN A 300 20.65 1.17 -17.76
C GLN A 300 20.13 -0.27 -17.71
N ASN A 301 19.70 -0.74 -16.53
CA ASN A 301 19.38 -2.16 -16.31
C ASN A 301 17.88 -2.45 -16.19
N HIS A 302 17.05 -1.45 -15.88
CA HIS A 302 15.62 -1.65 -15.61
C HIS A 302 14.76 -0.85 -16.57
N LYS A 303 14.16 -1.51 -17.56
CA LYS A 303 13.28 -0.84 -18.54
C LYS A 303 12.01 -0.25 -17.90
N ASN A 304 11.41 -1.00 -16.97
CA ASN A 304 10.23 -0.57 -16.24
C ASN A 304 10.70 0.04 -14.91
N HIS A 305 10.72 1.37 -14.84
CA HIS A 305 11.17 2.06 -13.65
C HIS A 305 10.36 3.33 -13.35
N SER A 306 10.46 3.75 -12.09
CA SER A 306 9.97 5.04 -11.58
C SER A 306 11.03 5.63 -10.64
N ILE A 307 11.64 6.74 -11.03
CA ILE A 307 12.71 7.41 -10.26
C ILE A 307 12.17 8.75 -9.74
N TYR A 308 11.95 8.84 -8.44
CA TYR A 308 11.46 10.04 -7.77
C TYR A 308 12.64 10.90 -7.32
N PHE A 309 12.84 12.04 -7.97
CA PHE A 309 13.89 13.01 -7.63
C PHE A 309 13.37 14.03 -6.64
N MET A 310 13.75 13.85 -5.37
CA MET A 310 13.33 14.68 -4.26
C MET A 310 14.45 15.60 -3.80
N ASP A 311 14.14 16.83 -3.42
CA ASP A 311 15.12 17.75 -2.81
C ASP A 311 14.92 17.88 -1.30
N THR A 312 13.88 18.61 -0.87
CA THR A 312 13.64 18.92 0.53
C THR A 312 12.48 18.10 1.08
N LEU A 313 12.80 17.08 1.88
CA LEU A 313 11.81 16.26 2.57
C LEU A 313 11.61 16.72 4.01
N TYR A 314 10.40 16.50 4.55
CA TYR A 314 10.11 16.67 5.98
C TYR A 314 9.13 15.63 6.51
N GLY A 315 9.20 15.36 7.81
CA GLY A 315 8.32 14.39 8.48
C GLY A 315 8.95 13.79 9.73
N GLY A 316 8.19 12.95 10.44
CA GLY A 316 8.71 12.27 11.63
C GLY A 316 9.97 11.44 11.33
N ASN A 317 10.94 11.49 12.24
CA ASN A 317 12.24 10.79 12.22
C ASN A 317 13.30 11.29 11.22
N LEU A 318 13.00 12.30 10.38
CA LEU A 318 14.05 12.94 9.58
C LEU A 318 14.90 13.85 10.47
N LYS A 319 16.18 13.53 10.63
CA LYS A 319 17.12 14.25 11.52
C LYS A 319 18.10 15.18 10.81
N LYS A 320 17.73 15.70 9.64
CA LYS A 320 18.61 16.50 8.79
C LYS A 320 17.85 17.33 7.76
N GLY A 321 18.53 18.35 7.23
CA GLY A 321 18.04 19.16 6.13
C GLY A 321 17.31 20.40 6.62
N PHE A 322 17.04 21.33 5.70
CA PHE A 322 16.64 22.69 6.02
C PHE A 322 15.51 22.80 7.06
N ILE A 323 14.42 22.06 6.87
CA ILE A 323 13.27 22.12 7.77
C ILE A 323 13.61 21.59 9.17
N HIS A 324 14.38 20.50 9.26
CA HIS A 324 14.84 19.94 10.54
C HIS A 324 15.81 20.90 11.24
N ASP A 325 16.74 21.47 10.48
CA ASP A 325 17.80 22.31 11.02
C ASP A 325 17.24 23.64 11.55
N LEU A 326 16.16 24.16 10.94
CA LEU A 326 15.38 25.28 11.49
C LEU A 326 14.60 24.92 12.77
N LEU A 327 14.06 23.70 12.87
CA LEU A 327 13.26 23.27 14.02
C LEU A 327 14.11 23.03 15.27
N HIS A 328 15.26 22.40 15.09
CA HIS A 328 16.09 21.95 16.20
C HIS A 328 17.28 22.87 16.46
N GLN A 329 17.51 23.87 15.59
CA GLN A 329 18.59 24.84 15.69
C GLN A 329 19.92 24.16 16.03
N GLN A 330 20.34 23.17 15.24
CA GLN A 330 21.55 22.38 15.55
C GLN A 330 22.70 22.70 14.60
N TRP A 331 23.81 23.19 15.17
CA TRP A 331 25.12 23.17 14.53
C TRP A 331 25.75 21.79 14.73
N ASN A 332 25.31 20.79 13.97
CA ASN A 332 25.86 19.43 14.09
C ASN A 332 27.30 19.34 13.59
N PHE A 333 27.73 20.27 12.74
CA PHE A 333 29.09 20.39 12.24
C PHE A 333 29.55 21.85 12.32
N VAL A 334 30.83 22.06 12.61
CA VAL A 334 31.46 23.40 12.60
C VAL A 334 32.80 23.32 11.88
N THR A 335 33.18 24.39 11.20
CA THR A 335 34.49 24.48 10.56
C THR A 335 35.59 24.63 11.60
N LYS A 336 36.81 24.24 11.23
CA LYS A 336 38.01 24.47 12.04
C LYS A 336 38.16 25.95 12.40
N GLU A 337 37.90 26.84 11.44
CA GLU A 337 37.94 28.29 11.67
C GLU A 337 36.94 28.74 12.76
N GLN A 338 35.73 28.16 12.79
CA GLN A 338 34.74 28.45 13.84
C GLN A 338 35.22 27.94 15.21
N LEU A 339 35.89 26.78 15.28
CA LEU A 339 36.49 26.26 16.52
C LEU A 339 37.73 27.04 16.98
N GLU A 340 38.51 27.58 16.05
CA GLU A 340 39.66 28.43 16.36
C GLU A 340 39.20 29.80 16.89
N LYS A 341 38.13 30.36 16.32
CA LYS A 341 37.50 31.60 16.78
C LYS A 341 36.83 31.45 18.15
N ASN A 342 36.34 30.26 18.49
CA ASN A 342 35.74 29.99 19.78
C ASN A 342 36.30 28.70 20.41
N PRO A 343 37.46 28.79 21.11
CA PRO A 343 38.11 27.64 21.72
C PRO A 343 37.24 26.88 22.74
N ALA A 344 36.26 27.54 23.36
CA ALA A 344 35.34 26.91 24.30
C ALA A 344 34.41 25.87 23.63
N LEU A 345 34.22 25.93 22.31
CA LEU A 345 33.48 24.91 21.56
C LEU A 345 34.27 23.60 21.37
N GLN A 346 35.59 23.61 21.53
CA GLN A 346 36.44 22.44 21.21
C GLN A 346 36.11 21.21 22.08
N SER A 347 35.62 21.39 23.30
CA SER A 347 35.18 20.27 24.15
C SER A 347 33.86 19.63 23.70
N TYR A 348 33.08 20.31 22.83
CA TYR A 348 31.76 19.86 22.38
C TYR A 348 31.78 19.29 20.96
N TYR A 349 32.88 19.48 20.23
CA TYR A 349 33.05 19.06 18.85
C TYR A 349 34.32 18.25 18.68
N ARG A 350 34.21 17.13 17.98
CA ARG A 350 35.35 16.27 17.65
C ARG A 350 35.73 16.47 16.18
N PRO A 351 37.00 16.77 15.86
CA PRO A 351 37.47 16.81 14.47
C PRO A 351 37.12 15.51 13.74
N VAL A 352 36.46 15.63 12.60
CA VAL A 352 36.13 14.49 11.72
C VAL A 352 36.88 14.57 10.39
N THR A 353 37.38 15.75 10.04
CA THR A 353 38.33 16.00 8.94
C THR A 353 39.30 17.10 9.37
N GLU A 354 40.28 17.44 8.51
CA GLU A 354 41.18 18.57 8.74
C GLU A 354 40.46 19.94 8.81
N GLN A 355 39.24 20.04 8.25
CA GLN A 355 38.53 21.32 8.12
C GLN A 355 37.22 21.38 8.92
N VAL A 356 36.71 20.25 9.40
CA VAL A 356 35.37 20.17 10.03
C VAL A 356 35.38 19.25 11.25
N ALA A 357 34.61 19.64 12.27
CA ALA A 357 34.35 18.87 13.47
C ALA A 357 32.85 18.58 13.64
N GLU A 358 32.51 17.40 14.13
CA GLU A 358 31.15 16.96 14.44
C GLU A 358 30.84 17.16 15.92
N ARG A 359 29.64 17.63 16.22
CA ARG A 359 29.16 17.80 17.59
C ARG A 359 29.05 16.44 18.27
N VAL A 360 29.69 16.27 19.43
CA VAL A 360 29.66 15.01 20.21
C VAL A 360 28.80 15.10 21.46
N GLN A 361 28.44 16.31 21.90
CA GLN A 361 27.60 16.55 23.07
C GLN A 361 26.84 17.89 22.92
N GLU A 362 25.81 18.10 23.74
CA GLU A 362 25.02 19.33 23.70
C GLU A 362 25.86 20.56 24.06
N VAL A 363 25.73 21.61 23.27
CA VAL A 363 26.45 22.88 23.43
C VAL A 363 25.59 23.81 24.28
N PRO A 364 26.14 24.40 25.36
CA PRO A 364 25.44 25.43 26.14
C PRO A 364 24.96 26.59 25.28
N LEU A 365 23.80 27.17 25.63
CA LEU A 365 23.15 28.21 24.83
C LEU A 365 24.07 29.42 24.61
N GLU A 366 24.86 29.80 25.62
CA GLU A 366 25.75 30.96 25.58
C GLU A 366 26.90 30.80 24.59
N LEU A 367 27.35 29.56 24.37
CA LEU A 367 28.36 29.25 23.36
C LEU A 367 27.73 29.08 21.98
N PHE A 368 26.49 28.60 21.94
CA PHE A 368 25.74 28.42 20.71
C PHE A 368 25.39 29.76 20.03
N GLU A 369 25.01 30.78 20.81
CA GLU A 369 24.72 32.14 20.31
C GLU A 369 25.92 32.83 19.65
N GLN A 370 27.14 32.31 19.86
CA GLN A 370 28.36 32.82 19.23
C GLN A 370 28.58 32.25 17.82
N LEU A 371 27.83 31.21 17.43
CA LEU A 371 27.79 30.72 16.07
C LEU A 371 26.78 31.53 15.25
N PRO A 372 26.97 31.68 13.93
CA PRO A 372 25.94 32.25 13.06
C PRO A 372 24.61 31.51 13.24
N PRO A 373 23.45 32.14 12.97
CA PRO A 373 22.18 31.42 13.04
C PRO A 373 22.19 30.27 12.02
N VAL A 374 21.67 29.09 12.38
CA VAL A 374 21.62 27.91 11.49
C VAL A 374 20.90 28.22 10.16
N SER A 375 19.95 29.16 10.19
CA SER A 375 19.25 29.65 9.00
C SER A 375 20.17 30.32 7.97
N SER A 376 21.38 30.75 8.34
CA SER A 376 22.39 31.30 7.43
C SER A 376 23.01 30.25 6.51
N LEU A 377 22.83 28.95 6.78
CA LEU A 377 23.24 27.86 5.90
C LEU A 377 22.40 27.77 4.62
N TYR A 378 21.28 28.49 4.56
CA TYR A 378 20.30 28.40 3.49
C TYR A 378 20.02 29.79 2.94
N GLU A 379 20.25 30.00 1.64
CA GLU A 379 20.07 31.30 1.00
C GLU A 379 18.59 31.63 0.80
N ASP A 380 18.22 32.90 1.00
CA ASP A 380 16.81 33.32 0.92
C ASP A 380 16.21 33.17 -0.48
N LYS A 381 17.04 33.34 -1.51
CA LYS A 381 16.66 33.29 -2.92
C LYS A 381 16.59 31.88 -3.50
N ASP A 382 17.15 30.88 -2.81
CA ASP A 382 17.16 29.51 -3.29
C ASP A 382 15.74 28.93 -3.28
N ILE A 383 15.43 28.12 -4.29
CA ILE A 383 14.12 27.47 -4.44
C ILE A 383 14.27 26.01 -4.01
N TYR A 384 13.42 25.62 -3.06
CA TYR A 384 13.39 24.28 -2.48
C TYR A 384 12.13 23.56 -2.93
N GLN A 385 12.30 22.35 -3.43
CA GLN A 385 11.19 21.43 -3.69
C GLN A 385 10.83 20.72 -2.39
N VAL A 386 9.73 21.14 -1.75
CA VAL A 386 9.33 20.66 -0.44
C VAL A 386 8.24 19.61 -0.55
N THR A 387 8.49 18.42 0.02
CA THR A 387 7.54 17.30 0.01
C THR A 387 7.50 16.61 1.38
N ALA A 388 6.29 16.32 1.88
CA ALA A 388 6.16 15.52 3.10
C ALA A 388 6.50 14.05 2.80
N ILE A 389 7.25 13.40 3.70
CA ILE A 389 7.62 11.98 3.52
C ILE A 389 6.37 11.09 3.40
N GLU A 390 5.31 11.39 4.15
CA GLU A 390 4.05 10.63 4.12
C GLU A 390 3.36 10.70 2.75
N ASP A 391 3.40 11.88 2.10
CA ASP A 391 2.83 12.05 0.76
C ASP A 391 3.65 11.27 -0.27
N LEU A 392 4.99 11.31 -0.18
CA LEU A 392 5.88 10.52 -1.05
C LEU A 392 5.65 9.02 -0.91
N VAL A 393 5.61 8.50 0.32
CA VAL A 393 5.37 7.07 0.59
C VAL A 393 4.02 6.64 0.03
N LYS A 394 2.97 7.46 0.24
CA LYS A 394 1.64 7.21 -0.31
C LYS A 394 1.66 7.15 -1.84
N THR A 395 2.32 8.09 -2.51
CA THR A 395 2.44 8.09 -3.98
C THR A 395 3.17 6.84 -4.47
N ILE A 396 4.32 6.50 -3.88
CA ILE A 396 5.09 5.30 -4.25
C ILE A 396 4.24 4.03 -4.18
N ILE A 397 3.46 3.87 -3.11
CA ILE A 397 2.63 2.67 -2.91
C ILE A 397 1.43 2.65 -3.87
N GLN A 398 0.81 3.79 -4.15
CA GLN A 398 -0.29 3.89 -5.10
C GLN A 398 0.14 3.56 -6.54
N GLU A 399 1.36 3.94 -6.89
CA GLU A 399 1.94 3.81 -8.24
C GLU A 399 2.98 2.68 -8.32
N LEU A 400 2.94 1.74 -7.38
CA LEU A 400 4.01 0.75 -7.14
C LEU A 400 4.38 -0.06 -8.38
N PHE A 401 3.41 -0.38 -9.23
CA PHE A 401 3.59 -1.19 -10.45
C PHE A 401 3.51 -0.36 -11.74
N ASP A 402 3.45 0.96 -11.64
CA ASP A 402 3.43 1.86 -12.79
C ASP A 402 4.86 2.24 -13.17
N ALA A 403 5.22 2.13 -14.45
CA ALA A 403 6.49 2.61 -14.98
C ALA A 403 6.37 4.10 -15.39
N LYS A 404 6.66 5.02 -14.46
CA LYS A 404 6.52 6.47 -14.66
C LYS A 404 7.76 7.12 -15.31
N GLY A 405 8.88 6.42 -15.38
CA GLY A 405 10.16 7.00 -15.80
C GLY A 405 10.71 7.94 -14.72
N MET A 406 11.15 9.13 -15.13
CA MET A 406 11.68 10.14 -14.19
C MET A 406 10.56 11.04 -13.66
N VAL A 407 10.39 11.06 -12.34
CA VAL A 407 9.39 11.87 -11.63
C VAL A 407 10.10 12.99 -10.90
N LEU A 408 10.02 14.20 -11.45
CA LEU A 408 10.67 15.39 -10.88
C LEU A 408 9.87 16.05 -9.75
N GLN A 409 8.57 15.76 -9.64
CA GLN A 409 7.68 16.24 -8.58
C GLN A 409 6.46 15.32 -8.45
N ILE A 410 5.94 15.18 -7.24
CA ILE A 410 4.65 14.53 -6.99
C ILE A 410 3.55 15.59 -6.85
N LYS A 411 2.30 15.17 -6.89
CA LYS A 411 1.14 16.09 -6.79
C LYS A 411 1.18 16.99 -5.54
N ASP A 412 1.67 16.47 -4.42
CA ASP A 412 1.72 17.17 -3.13
C ASP A 412 3.04 17.93 -2.89
N THR A 413 3.93 17.98 -3.89
CA THR A 413 5.15 18.78 -3.86
C THR A 413 4.82 20.27 -4.01
N VAL A 414 5.44 21.12 -3.17
CA VAL A 414 5.31 22.58 -3.24
C VAL A 414 6.69 23.24 -3.29
N LEU A 415 6.83 24.24 -4.16
CA LEU A 415 8.06 25.04 -4.24
C LEU A 415 8.00 26.19 -3.24
N TYR A 416 9.06 26.35 -2.46
CA TYR A 416 9.24 27.50 -1.56
C TYR A 416 10.62 28.13 -1.77
N THR A 417 10.70 29.44 -1.62
CA THR A 417 11.98 30.12 -1.44
C THR A 417 12.51 29.88 -0.03
N GLY A 418 13.83 30.02 0.16
CA GLY A 418 14.45 29.98 1.48
C GLY A 418 13.81 30.97 2.46
N GLN A 419 13.50 32.17 1.98
CA GLN A 419 12.80 33.19 2.75
C GLN A 419 11.42 32.72 3.22
N GLN A 420 10.63 32.07 2.36
CA GLN A 420 9.30 31.58 2.72
C GLN A 420 9.36 30.48 3.77
N ILE A 421 10.30 29.53 3.67
CA ILE A 421 10.45 28.45 4.67
C ILE A 421 10.83 29.05 6.04
N LYS A 422 11.76 30.02 6.07
CA LYS A 422 12.13 30.74 7.30
C LYS A 422 10.96 31.53 7.89
N ALA A 423 10.16 32.19 7.06
CA ALA A 423 8.97 32.90 7.51
C ALA A 423 7.93 31.94 8.12
N LEU A 424 7.73 30.76 7.51
CA LEU A 424 6.80 29.73 7.99
C LEU A 424 7.28 29.07 9.29
N SER A 425 8.59 28.92 9.48
CA SER A 425 9.14 28.40 10.75
C SER A 425 8.90 29.39 11.90
N GLN A 426 8.94 30.69 11.64
CA GLN A 426 8.63 31.72 12.63
C GLN A 426 7.12 31.84 12.87
N LYS A 427 6.33 32.00 11.80
CA LYS A 427 4.87 32.18 11.84
C LYS A 427 4.17 31.16 10.94
N ALA A 428 3.79 30.04 11.55
CA ALA A 428 3.12 28.93 10.88
C ALA A 428 1.71 29.28 10.36
N ASP A 429 1.49 29.09 9.07
CA ASP A 429 0.18 29.21 8.42
C ASP A 429 -0.58 27.86 8.36
N ASN A 430 -1.60 27.77 7.52
CA ASN A 430 -2.40 26.56 7.34
C ASN A 430 -1.87 25.59 6.27
N SER A 431 -0.73 25.88 5.64
CA SER A 431 -0.05 24.94 4.73
C SER A 431 0.40 23.68 5.49
N LYS A 432 0.64 22.56 4.78
CA LYS A 432 1.12 21.33 5.42
C LYS A 432 2.45 21.54 6.16
N ILE A 433 3.38 22.32 5.59
CA ILE A 433 4.66 22.63 6.24
C ILE A 433 4.47 23.58 7.43
N GLY A 434 3.58 24.57 7.34
CA GLY A 434 3.21 25.46 8.46
C GLY A 434 2.63 24.68 9.63
N GLN A 435 1.66 23.80 9.38
CA GLN A 435 1.12 22.89 10.40
C GLN A 435 2.20 21.99 11.02
N TYR A 436 3.16 21.52 10.23
CA TYR A 436 4.28 20.74 10.72
C TYR A 436 5.20 21.57 11.65
N PHE A 437 5.53 22.81 11.31
CA PHE A 437 6.27 23.71 12.21
C PHE A 437 5.51 23.96 13.51
N ARG A 438 4.21 24.28 13.44
CA ARG A 438 3.34 24.51 14.61
C ARG A 438 3.35 23.32 15.57
N LYS A 439 3.11 22.12 15.04
CA LYS A 439 3.05 20.88 15.83
C LYS A 439 4.37 20.54 16.51
N ASN A 440 5.52 20.88 15.92
CA ASN A 440 6.82 20.61 16.53
C ASN A 440 7.18 21.64 17.61
N LYS A 441 6.82 22.91 17.45
CA LYS A 441 6.97 23.94 18.50
C LYS A 441 6.13 23.64 19.75
N GLU A 442 4.89 23.19 19.55
CA GLU A 442 4.02 22.75 20.66
C GLU A 442 4.63 21.57 21.44
N LYS A 443 5.35 20.67 20.77
CA LYS A 443 6.03 19.52 21.41
C LYS A 443 7.31 19.89 22.15
N SER A 444 8.02 20.93 21.73
CA SER A 444 9.26 21.40 22.39
C SER A 444 9.01 22.27 23.61
N GLY A 445 7.74 22.61 23.93
CA GLY A 445 7.40 23.47 25.07
C GLY A 445 7.64 24.96 24.81
N GLU A 446 7.96 25.35 23.58
CA GLU A 446 7.96 26.75 23.16
C GLU A 446 6.49 27.22 23.08
N SER A 447 6.02 27.85 24.16
CA SER A 447 4.70 28.47 24.21
C SER A 447 4.52 29.47 23.07
N LEU A 448 3.45 29.28 22.29
CA LEU A 448 2.93 30.26 21.33
C LEU A 448 2.39 31.48 22.11
N LEU A 449 3.26 32.41 22.46
CA LEU A 449 2.90 33.76 22.90
C LEU A 449 3.14 34.76 21.77
#